data_AF-A0A951SKV6-F1
#
_entry.id   AF-A0A951SKV6-F1
#
_cell.length_a   1.000
_cell.length_b   1.000
_cell.length_c   1.000
_cell.angle_alpha   90.00
_cell.angle_beta   90.00
_cell.angle_gamma   90.00
#
_symmetry.space_group_name_H-M   'P 1'
#
loop_
_entity.id
_entity.type
_entity.pdbx_description
1 polymer ?
#
loop_
_entity_poly.entity_id
_entity_poly.type
_entity_poly.pdbx_seq_one_letter_code
_entity_poly.pdbx_strand_id
1 'polypeptide(L)' 'MTSRLVPGALVRHPTRPDWGLGQVQSAIGDRVTVNFEHSGKRTINAEVVALEVVEDAEATRSGGGW' A
#
# COMPACT_ATOMS: atom_id res chain seq x y z
N MET A 1 3.09 -9.10 11.64
CA MET A 1 3.07 -7.64 11.46
C MET A 1 1.69 -7.24 10.97
N THR A 2 1.04 -6.25 11.59
CA THR A 2 -0.28 -5.75 11.17
C THR A 2 -0.06 -4.74 10.04
N SER A 3 -0.03 -5.20 8.80
CA SER A 3 0.09 -4.33 7.63
C SER A 3 -1.16 -3.45 7.54
N ARG A 4 -1.06 -2.17 7.90
CA ARG A 4 -2.19 -1.24 7.91
C ARG A 4 -2.24 -0.43 6.62
N LEU A 5 -3.41 -0.38 5.99
CA LEU A 5 -3.69 0.47 4.83
C LEU A 5 -3.85 1.93 5.31
N VAL A 6 -2.74 2.59 5.60
CA VAL A 6 -2.69 3.99 6.04
C VAL A 6 -2.14 4.88 4.92
N PRO A 7 -2.46 6.19 4.90
CA PRO A 7 -1.82 7.13 4.00
C PRO A 7 -0.28 6.99 4.01
N GLY A 8 0.32 6.90 2.83
CA GLY A 8 1.75 6.69 2.65
C GLY A 8 2.16 5.23 2.47
N ALA A 9 1.35 4.26 2.88
CA ALA A 9 1.65 2.84 2.70
C ALA A 9 1.72 2.46 1.22
N LEU A 10 2.71 1.64 0.88
CA LEU A 10 2.89 1.09 -0.46
C LEU A 10 2.15 -0.24 -0.58
N VAL A 11 1.42 -0.42 -1.66
CA VAL A 11 0.53 -1.56 -1.89
C VAL A 11 0.57 -2.04 -3.34
N ARG A 12 0.19 -3.29 -3.57
CA ARG A 12 -0.11 -3.85 -4.88
C ARG A 12 -1.53 -4.40 -4.93
N HIS A 13 -2.11 -4.35 -6.13
CA HIS A 13 -3.43 -4.93 -6.37
C HIS A 13 -3.27 -6.37 -6.85
N PRO A 14 -3.80 -7.39 -6.13
CA PRO A 14 -3.48 -8.80 -6.39
C PRO A 14 -3.97 -9.28 -7.77
N THR A 15 -5.07 -8.72 -8.27
CA THR A 15 -5.64 -9.07 -9.59
C THR A 15 -5.34 -8.06 -10.71
N ARG A 16 -4.55 -7.02 -10.42
CA ARG A 16 -4.20 -5.95 -11.38
C ARG A 16 -2.70 -5.63 -11.29
N PRO A 17 -1.83 -6.60 -11.58
CA PRO A 17 -0.38 -6.37 -11.53
C PRO A 17 0.09 -5.30 -12.54
N ASP A 18 -0.66 -5.09 -13.62
CA ASP A 18 -0.41 -4.07 -14.64
C ASP A 18 -0.48 -2.63 -14.10
N TRP A 19 -1.21 -2.41 -13.00
CA TRP A 19 -1.35 -1.08 -12.40
C TRP A 19 -0.06 -0.59 -11.74
N GLY A 20 0.89 -1.49 -11.46
CA GLY A 20 2.15 -1.17 -10.80
C GLY A 20 2.01 -1.01 -9.29
N LEU A 21 3.01 -0.39 -8.67
CA LEU A 21 2.99 -0.05 -7.26
C LEU A 21 1.97 1.06 -7.01
N GLY A 22 1.28 0.99 -5.87
CA GLY A 22 0.33 1.99 -5.45
C GLY A 22 0.72 2.59 -4.11
N GLN A 23 0.51 3.89 -3.94
CA GLN A 23 0.59 4.55 -2.64
C GLN A 23 -0.81 4.86 -2.14
N VAL A 24 -1.13 4.41 -0.93
CA VAL A 24 -2.38 4.79 -0.26
C VAL A 24 -2.37 6.29 0.00
N GLN A 25 -3.36 7.01 -0.51
CA GLN A 25 -3.58 8.43 -0.21
C GLN A 25 -4.56 8.62 0.96
N SER A 26 -5.57 7.77 1.06
CA SER A 26 -6.54 7.80 2.15
C SER A 26 -7.16 6.43 2.39
N ALA A 27 -7.57 6.16 3.62
CA ALA A 27 -8.34 4.99 3.99
C ALA A 27 -9.44 5.42 4.96
N ILE A 28 -10.70 5.31 4.54
CA ILE A 28 -11.88 5.73 5.31
C ILE A 28 -12.84 4.55 5.35
N GLY A 29 -12.96 3.92 6.53
CA GLY A 29 -13.61 2.62 6.65
C GLY A 29 -12.95 1.63 5.70
N ASP A 30 -13.78 0.97 4.90
CA ASP A 30 -13.34 -0.05 3.93
C ASP A 30 -12.92 0.53 2.58
N ARG A 31 -13.07 1.85 2.37
CA ARG A 31 -12.69 2.50 1.12
C ARG A 31 -11.28 3.04 1.21
N VAL A 32 -10.39 2.47 0.41
CA VAL A 32 -8.99 2.85 0.34
C VAL A 32 -8.71 3.49 -1.01
N THR A 33 -8.28 4.74 -1.02
CA THR A 33 -7.86 5.43 -2.24
C THR A 33 -6.36 5.29 -2.40
N VAL A 34 -5.95 4.71 -3.53
CA VAL A 34 -4.56 4.43 -3.88
C VAL A 34 -4.23 5.16 -5.18
N ASN A 35 -3.07 5.79 -5.26
CA ASN A 35 -2.52 6.26 -6.52
C ASN A 35 -1.55 5.22 -7.07
N PHE A 36 -1.93 4.53 -8.14
CA PHE A 36 -1.12 3.52 -8.81
C PHE A 36 -0.27 4.15 -9.91
N GLU A 37 0.97 3.68 -10.09
CA GLU A 37 1.93 4.21 -11.07
C GLU A 37 1.37 4.23 -12.50
N HIS A 38 0.72 3.14 -12.94
CA HIS A 38 0.30 2.99 -14.35
C HIS A 38 -1.19 3.18 -14.57
N SER A 39 -1.99 3.12 -13.50
CA SER A 39 -3.45 3.27 -13.58
C SER A 39 -3.94 4.57 -12.94
N GLY A 40 -3.07 5.35 -12.31
CA GLY A 40 -3.42 6.55 -11.55
C GLY A 40 -4.30 6.24 -10.34
N LYS A 41 -5.10 7.23 -9.92
CA LYS A 41 -5.94 7.14 -8.72
C LYS A 41 -7.08 6.13 -8.87
N ARG A 42 -7.20 5.21 -7.92
CA ARG A 42 -8.29 4.23 -7.81
C ARG A 42 -8.76 4.13 -6.37
N THR A 43 -10.08 3.99 -6.19
CA THR A 43 -10.66 3.69 -4.87
C THR A 43 -11.04 2.22 -4.85
N ILE A 44 -10.50 1.50 -3.88
CA ILE A 44 -10.61 0.05 -3.69
C ILE A 44 -11.46 -0.20 -2.44
N ASN A 45 -12.33 -1.20 -2.50
CA ASN A 45 -13.01 -1.71 -1.33
C ASN A 45 -12.16 -2.82 -0.69
N ALA A 46 -11.63 -2.56 0.50
CA ALA A 46 -10.76 -3.46 1.26
C ALA A 46 -11.49 -4.68 1.84
N GLU A 47 -12.82 -4.66 1.96
CA GLU A 47 -13.61 -5.86 2.32
C GLU A 47 -13.67 -6.88 1.17
N VAL A 48 -13.57 -6.40 -0.08
CA VAL A 48 -13.67 -7.23 -1.29
C VAL A 48 -12.29 -7.59 -1.84
N VAL A 49 -11.34 -6.65 -1.75
CA VAL A 49 -9.99 -6.82 -2.28
C VAL A 49 -8.98 -6.54 -1.18
N ALA A 50 -8.29 -7.59 -0.75
CA ALA A 50 -7.14 -7.46 0.15
C ALA A 50 -5.92 -6.95 -0.64
N LEU A 51 -5.58 -5.67 -0.47
CA LEU A 51 -4.37 -5.08 -1.05
C LEU A 51 -3.12 -5.67 -0.38
N GLU A 52 -2.11 -5.98 -1.20
CA GLU A 52 -0.84 -6.53 -0.72
C GLU A 52 0.05 -5.39 -0.28
N VAL A 53 0.24 -5.20 1.02
CA VAL A 53 1.16 -4.18 1.53
C VAL A 53 2.60 -4.59 1.24
N VAL A 54 3.34 -3.70 0.58
CA VAL A 54 4.76 -3.87 0.33
C VAL A 54 5.50 -3.31 1.54
N GLU A 55 6.02 -4.19 2.40
CA GLU A 55 6.92 -3.78 3.48
C GLU A 55 8.22 -3.27 2.84
N ASP A 56 8.61 -2.04 3.16
CA ASP A 56 9.95 -1.59 2.88
C ASP A 56 10.90 -2.36 3.81
N ALA A 57 11.68 -3.27 3.24
CA ALA A 57 12.61 -4.12 3.98
C ALA A 57 13.82 -3.35 4.56
N GLU A 58 13.88 -2.02 4.45
CA GLU A 58 15.08 -1.22 4.72
C GLU A 58 14.96 -0.31 5.95
N ALA A 59 14.23 -0.73 6.99
CA ALA A 59 14.33 -0.14 8.34
C ALA A 59 15.21 -0.96 9.31
N THR A 60 16.04 -1.87 8.78
CA THR A 60 17.03 -2.65 9.56
C THR A 60 18.48 -2.39 9.13
N ARG A 61 18.84 -1.13 8.83
CA ARG A 61 20.21 -0.62 8.94
C ARG A 61 20.07 0.84 9.41
N SER A 62 20.29 1.23 10.66
CA SER A 62 21.38 0.84 11.54
C SER A 62 21.00 1.09 13.00
N GLY A 63 21.00 0.04 13.82
CA GLY A 63 21.46 0.18 15.20
C GLY A 63 22.98 0.09 15.17
N GLY A 64 23.69 1.10 15.71
CA GLY A 64 25.13 1.01 15.95
C GLY A 64 25.83 2.37 15.99
N GLY A 65 26.25 2.77 17.20
CA GLY A 65 27.27 3.81 17.40
C GLY A 65 26.79 4.95 18.30
N TRP A 66 27.49 5.14 19.42
CA TRP A 66 27.26 6.15 20.45
C TRP A 66 27.40 7.59 19.94
#